data_AF-A0A5D0RV90-F1
#
_entry.id   AF-A0A5D0RV90-F1
#
_cell.length_a   1.000
_cell.length_b   1.000
_cell.length_c   1.000
_cell.angle_alpha   90.00
_cell.angle_beta   90.00
_cell.angle_gamma   90.00
#
_symmetry.space_group_name_H-M   'P 1'
#
loop_
_entity.id
_entity.type
_entity.pdbx_description
1 polymer ?
#
loop_
_entity_poly.entity_id
_entity_poly.type
_entity_poly.pdbx_seq_one_letter_code
_entity_poly.pdbx_strand_id
1 'polypeptide(L)' 'MSQARKAAFNAHAAARDADKGDQSAIFAARSAAHAAATVHVKKHAMIASNYAAKQMYYAAEDKKYRKMFNKKESCSIKIS' A
#
# COMPACT_ATOMS: atom_id res chain seq x y z
N MET A 1 -19.50 17.97 -6.16
CA MET A 1 -18.21 17.23 -6.18
C MET A 1 -18.28 16.16 -7.26
N SER A 2 -17.25 15.97 -8.10
CA SER A 2 -17.22 14.87 -9.08
C SER A 2 -16.94 13.53 -8.39
N GLN A 3 -17.38 12.42 -8.99
CA GLN A 3 -17.16 11.07 -8.44
C GLN A 3 -15.67 10.75 -8.30
N ALA A 4 -14.84 11.18 -9.26
CA ALA A 4 -13.37 11.05 -9.18
C ALA A 4 -12.79 11.80 -7.96
N ARG A 5 -13.30 13.00 -7.66
CA ARG A 5 -12.86 13.78 -6.51
C ARG A 5 -13.30 13.14 -5.18
N LYS A 6 -14.51 12.59 -5.12
CA LYS A 6 -14.99 11.83 -3.95
C LYS A 6 -14.15 10.57 -3.72
N ALA A 7 -13.86 9.82 -4.78
CA ALA A 7 -13.00 8.63 -4.71
C ALA A 7 -11.58 8.97 -4.23
N ALA A 8 -11.01 10.08 -4.71
CA ALA A 8 -9.69 10.54 -4.28
C ALA A 8 -9.65 10.84 -2.77
N PHE A 9 -10.66 11.55 -2.24
CA PHE A 9 -10.73 11.85 -0.81
C PHE A 9 -10.97 10.62 0.06
N ASN A 10 -11.86 9.72 -0.36
CA ASN A 10 -12.11 8.48 0.37
C ASN A 10 -10.85 7.60 0.43
N ALA A 11 -10.12 7.48 -0.68
CA ALA A 11 -8.84 6.76 -0.71
C ALA A 11 -7.80 7.44 0.19
N HIS A 12 -7.78 8.78 0.24
CA HIS A 12 -6.89 9.51 1.13
C HIS A 12 -7.24 9.33 2.61
N ALA A 13 -8.52 9.26 2.96
CA ALA A 13 -9.00 8.95 4.30
C ALA A 13 -8.62 7.51 4.70
N ALA A 14 -8.86 6.54 3.82
CA ALA A 14 -8.46 5.15 4.04
C ALA A 14 -6.95 5.01 4.29
N ALA A 15 -6.11 5.80 3.60
CA ALA A 15 -4.67 5.83 3.85
C ALA A 15 -4.28 6.39 5.23
N ARG A 16 -5.15 7.19 5.87
CA ARG A 16 -4.95 7.72 7.24
C ARG A 16 -5.44 6.75 8.30
N ASP A 17 -6.49 5.99 7.98
CA ASP A 17 -7.11 5.01 8.87
C ASP A 17 -6.42 3.64 8.83
N ALA A 18 -5.63 3.37 7.79
CA ALA A 18 -4.82 2.16 7.68
C ALA A 18 -3.81 2.06 8.83
N ASP A 19 -3.55 0.81 9.24
CA ASP A 19 -2.55 0.52 10.27
C ASP A 19 -1.18 1.08 9.85
N LYS A 20 -0.55 1.82 10.76
CA LYS A 20 0.79 2.40 10.56
C LYS A 20 1.85 1.31 10.36
N GLY A 21 1.60 0.10 10.83
CA GLY A 21 2.44 -1.07 10.56
C GLY A 21 2.37 -1.57 9.10
N ASP A 22 1.25 -1.35 8.40
CA ASP A 22 1.05 -1.81 7.01
C ASP A 22 1.33 -0.69 6.00
N GLN A 23 2.63 -0.46 5.78
CA GLN A 23 3.09 0.54 4.82
C GLN A 23 2.60 0.23 3.39
N SER A 24 2.42 -1.04 3.03
CA SER A 24 1.92 -1.41 1.70
C SER A 24 0.49 -0.90 1.50
N ALA A 25 -0.41 -1.13 2.45
CA ALA A 25 -1.79 -0.68 2.39
C ALA A 25 -1.89 0.86 2.32
N ILE A 26 -1.08 1.57 3.11
CA ILE A 26 -1.03 3.04 3.10
C ILE A 26 -0.63 3.57 1.71
N PHE A 27 0.42 3.02 1.11
CA PHE A 27 0.87 3.47 -0.21
C PHE A 27 -0.07 3.05 -1.33
N ALA A 28 -0.74 1.91 -1.22
CA ALA A 28 -1.79 1.50 -2.14
C ALA A 28 -2.92 2.54 -2.18
N ALA A 29 -3.44 2.92 -1.01
CA ALA A 29 -4.51 3.89 -0.88
C ALA A 29 -4.09 5.30 -1.37
N ARG A 30 -2.85 5.73 -1.08
CA ARG A 30 -2.29 6.99 -1.61
C ARG A 30 -2.13 6.96 -3.13
N SER A 31 -1.71 5.84 -3.71
CA SER A 31 -1.61 5.68 -5.17
C SER A 31 -2.98 5.81 -5.82
N ALA A 32 -3.99 5.11 -5.29
CA ALA A 32 -5.37 5.19 -5.78
C ALA A 32 -5.94 6.61 -5.69
N ALA A 33 -5.67 7.34 -4.61
CA ALA A 33 -6.10 8.73 -4.45
C ALA A 33 -5.53 9.63 -5.57
N HIS A 34 -4.23 9.50 -5.86
CA HIS A 34 -3.59 10.25 -6.93
C HIS A 34 -4.05 9.82 -8.33
N ALA A 35 -4.27 8.51 -8.54
CA ALA A 35 -4.80 7.99 -9.79
C ALA A 35 -6.19 8.57 -10.11
N ALA A 36 -7.08 8.66 -9.12
CA ALA A 36 -8.38 9.31 -9.28
C ALA A 36 -8.27 10.82 -9.53
N ALA A 37 -7.28 11.48 -8.93
CA ALA A 37 -7.03 12.93 -9.12
C ALA A 37 -6.45 13.26 -10.51
N THR A 38 -5.84 12.28 -11.20
CA THR A 38 -5.23 12.46 -12.53
C THR A 38 -6.20 12.96 -13.59
N VAL A 39 -7.49 12.62 -13.45
CA VAL A 39 -8.57 13.08 -14.35
C VAL A 39 -8.58 14.60 -14.46
N HIS A 40 -8.24 15.31 -13.38
CA HIS A 40 -8.23 16.78 -13.33
C HIS A 40 -6.82 17.36 -13.45
N VAL A 41 -5.78 16.64 -13.00
CA VAL A 41 -4.39 17.13 -12.98
C VAL A 41 -3.43 16.03 -13.42
N LYS A 42 -2.96 16.11 -14.67
CA LYS A 42 -2.04 15.12 -15.29
C LYS A 42 -0.77 14.88 -14.45
N LYS A 43 -0.29 15.89 -13.72
CA LYS A 43 0.90 15.80 -12.85
C LYS A 43 0.74 14.76 -11.72
N HIS A 44 -0.49 14.39 -11.35
CA HIS A 44 -0.71 13.33 -10.34
C HIS A 44 -0.38 11.92 -10.84
N ALA A 45 -0.25 11.69 -12.16
CA ALA A 45 0.09 10.39 -12.72
C ALA A 45 1.43 9.88 -12.17
N MET A 46 2.45 10.73 -12.20
CA MET A 46 3.79 10.37 -11.72
C MET A 46 3.80 10.05 -10.22
N ILE A 47 3.01 10.79 -9.43
CA ILE A 47 2.91 10.57 -7.98
C ILE A 47 2.19 9.24 -7.69
N ALA A 48 1.13 8.92 -8.45
CA ALA A 48 0.44 7.65 -8.35
C ALA A 48 1.40 6.48 -8.63
N SER A 49 2.20 6.57 -9.70
CA SER A 49 3.21 5.55 -10.05
C SER A 49 4.28 5.40 -8.98
N ASN A 50 4.77 6.52 -8.41
CA ASN A 50 5.77 6.47 -7.34
C ASN A 50 5.22 5.76 -6.08
N TYR A 51 3.97 6.05 -5.69
CA TYR A 51 3.35 5.36 -4.57
C TYR A 51 3.06 3.89 -4.87
N ALA A 52 2.71 3.54 -6.10
CA ALA A 52 2.56 2.14 -6.51
C ALA A 52 3.90 1.38 -6.41
N ALA A 53 5.00 2.00 -6.84
CA ALA A 53 6.33 1.41 -6.69
C ALA A 53 6.70 1.17 -5.22
N LYS A 54 6.43 2.15 -4.33
CA LYS A 54 6.61 1.98 -2.88
C LYS A 54 5.74 0.86 -2.32
N GLN A 55 4.48 0.80 -2.73
CA GLN A 55 3.55 -0.24 -2.29
C GLN A 55 4.07 -1.65 -2.63
N MET A 56 4.59 -1.84 -3.85
CA MET A 56 5.22 -3.09 -4.28
C MET A 56 6.47 -3.44 -3.45
N TYR A 57 7.31 -2.45 -3.16
CA TYR A 57 8.50 -2.63 -2.32
C TYR A 57 8.14 -3.15 -0.93
N TYR A 58 7.24 -2.46 -0.21
CA TYR A 58 6.84 -2.86 1.14
C TYR A 58 6.07 -4.18 1.15
N ALA A 59 5.23 -4.44 0.14
CA ALA A 59 4.58 -5.74 0.00
C ALA A 59 5.58 -6.91 -0.15
N ALA A 60 6.71 -6.66 -0.83
CA ALA A 60 7.75 -7.67 -1.01
C ALA A 60 8.56 -7.89 0.28
N GLU A 61 8.87 -6.82 1.02
CA GLU A 61 9.52 -6.90 2.32
C GLU A 61 8.68 -7.67 3.34
N ASP A 62 7.39 -7.35 3.46
CA ASP A 62 6.47 -8.06 4.38
C ASP A 62 6.41 -9.55 4.06
N LYS A 63 6.35 -9.91 2.77
CA LYS A 63 6.40 -11.32 2.33
C LYS A 63 7.70 -12.00 2.72
N LYS A 64 8.84 -11.31 2.64
CA LYS A 64 10.15 -11.85 3.02
C LYS A 64 10.21 -12.12 4.53
N TYR A 65 9.80 -11.16 5.36
CA TYR A 65 9.76 -11.33 6.82
C TYR A 65 8.77 -12.41 7.25
N ARG A 66 7.57 -12.46 6.65
CA ARG A 66 6.58 -13.50 6.92
C ARG A 66 7.08 -14.90 6.54
N LYS A 67 7.78 -15.06 5.41
CA LYS A 67 8.42 -16.33 5.04
C LYS A 67 9.52 -16.72 6.02
N MET A 68 10.35 -15.78 6.47
CA MET A 68 11.41 -16.03 7.45
C MET A 68 10.83 -16.45 8.82
N PHE A 69 9.76 -15.79 9.28
CA PHE A 69 9.06 -16.14 10.52
C PHE A 69 8.50 -17.57 10.45
N ASN A 70 7.73 -17.90 9.41
CA ASN A 70 7.17 -19.24 9.23
C ASN A 70 8.26 -20.32 9.13
N LYS A 71 9.39 -20.01 8.49
CA LYS A 71 10.54 -20.94 8.43
C LYS A 71 11.13 -21.20 9.81
N LYS A 72 11.27 -20.17 10.66
CA LYS A 72 11.77 -20.33 12.03
C LYS A 72 10.83 -21.17 12.88
N GLU A 73 9.53 -20.91 12.84
CA GLU A 73 8.52 -21.72 13.57
C GLU A 73 8.55 -23.19 13.11
N SER A 74 8.66 -23.44 11.80
CA SER A 74 8.76 -24.80 11.27
C SER A 74 10.05 -25.55 11.68
N CYS A 75 11.10 -24.84 12.07
CA CYS A 75 12.36 -25.42 12.53
C CYS A 75 12.31 -25.73 14.03
N SER A 76 11.70 -24.83 14.82
CA SER A 76 11.53 -25.00 16.28
C SER A 76 10.59 -26.15 16.66
N ILE A 77 9.62 -26.49 15.80
CA ILE A 77 8.65 -27.59 16.04
C ILE A 77 9.29 -28.97 15.79
N LYS A 78 10.43 -29.07 15.11
CA LYS A 78 11.08 -30.36 14.75
C LYS A 78 12.05 -30.92 15.80
N ILE A 79 12.02 -30.42 17.04
CA ILE A 79 12.93 -30.84 18.14
C ILE A 79 12.18 -31.77 19.13
N SER A 80 11.20 -32.54 18.68
CA SER A 80 10.49 -33.52 19.52
C SER A 80 10.46 -34.89 18.86
#